data_AF-A0A945F2T2-F1
#
_entry.id   AF-A0A945F2T2-F1
#
_cell.length_a   1.000
_cell.length_b   1.000
_cell.length_c   1.000
_cell.angle_alpha   90.00
_cell.angle_beta   90.00
_cell.angle_gamma   90.00
#
_symmetry.space_group_name_H-M   'P 1'
#
loop_
_entity.id
_entity.type
_entity.pdbx_description
1 polymer ?
#
loop_
_entity_poly.entity_id
_entity_poly.type
_entity_poly.pdbx_seq_one_letter_code
_entity_poly.pdbx_strand_id
1 'polypeptide(L)'
;MAACNKCNSEFEIRDEDRKFYEHFDAPDPVMCPTCRLQHRLCFRNERTFYKRTSSLSGDPMISIYDENCKSPVYSREEWWGDKWDGLDHGRDFDFDRSFFEQFQELVNDVPRIGLFNVNPFNSDFCQQAYDNKNCYMCVVVEKCDDCMYVSHSNGLTDCFDSSFLHDCELCYECLDSNKLYGCVGCQSCQNSSDLIYCYDCIGCQNCVGCYGLRNKQYYIMNEKYSEEEYKKKIKVLELNKYSKFLNCHAYFVKLSEEQPHRADWNLNADNCTGDYLINCKNARLCFDSFELQDCAYST
;
A
#
# COMPACT_ATOMS: atom_id res chain seq x y z
N MET A 1 -13.29 -7.36 30.36
CA MET A 1 -12.02 -6.95 29.70
C MET A 1 -10.96 -7.99 30.00
N ALA A 2 -10.08 -8.28 29.04
CA ALA A 2 -8.93 -9.18 29.18
C ALA A 2 -7.64 -8.36 29.25
N ALA A 3 -6.59 -8.92 29.86
CA ALA A 3 -5.27 -8.31 29.89
C ALA A 3 -4.39 -8.91 28.77
N CYS A 4 -3.78 -8.06 27.94
CA CYS A 4 -2.86 -8.51 26.90
C CYS A 4 -1.59 -9.08 27.52
N ASN A 5 -1.25 -10.34 27.22
CA ASN A 5 -0.06 -10.98 27.78
C ASN A 5 1.28 -10.42 27.26
N LYS A 6 1.26 -9.58 26.21
CA LYS A 6 2.45 -8.97 25.61
C LYS A 6 2.74 -7.56 26.15
N CYS A 7 1.73 -6.70 26.20
CA CYS A 7 1.89 -5.30 26.60
C CYS A 7 1.15 -4.92 27.90
N ASN A 8 0.46 -5.86 28.53
CA ASN A 8 -0.35 -5.68 29.74
C ASN A 8 -1.50 -4.67 29.61
N SER A 9 -1.81 -4.19 28.39
CA SER A 9 -2.97 -3.32 28.16
C SER A 9 -4.27 -4.12 28.33
N GLU A 10 -5.27 -3.50 28.93
CA GLU A 10 -6.63 -4.04 28.92
C GLU A 10 -7.25 -3.92 27.53
N PHE A 11 -8.01 -4.93 27.11
CA PHE A 11 -8.77 -4.90 25.88
C PHE A 11 -10.10 -5.66 26.02
N GLU A 12 -11.05 -5.30 25.17
CA GLU A 12 -12.35 -5.93 25.10
C GLU A 12 -12.32 -7.12 24.13
N ILE A 13 -12.98 -8.22 24.51
CA ILE A 13 -13.35 -9.32 23.62
C ILE A 13 -14.86 -9.25 23.54
N ARG A 14 -15.40 -8.83 22.39
CA ARG A 14 -16.83 -8.54 22.22
C ARG A 14 -17.63 -9.84 22.17
N ASP A 15 -18.91 -9.78 22.48
CA ASP A 15 -19.78 -10.96 22.40
C ASP A 15 -19.88 -11.50 20.96
N GLU A 16 -19.82 -10.63 19.95
CA GLU A 16 -19.74 -11.04 18.54
C GLU A 16 -18.44 -11.77 18.21
N ASP A 17 -17.30 -11.32 18.78
CA ASP A 17 -16.01 -11.98 18.60
C ASP A 17 -16.03 -13.38 19.25
N ARG A 18 -16.64 -13.50 20.42
CA ARG A 18 -16.79 -14.78 21.14
C ARG A 18 -17.58 -15.79 20.33
N LYS A 19 -18.70 -15.37 19.73
CA LYS A 19 -19.50 -16.23 18.83
C LYS A 19 -18.68 -16.73 17.65
N PHE A 20 -17.82 -15.87 17.09
CA PHE A 20 -16.91 -16.26 16.01
C PHE A 20 -15.89 -17.30 16.50
N TYR A 21 -15.23 -17.08 17.65
CA TYR A 21 -14.26 -18.03 18.19
C TYR A 21 -14.91 -19.36 18.56
N GLU A 22 -16.08 -19.35 19.21
CA GLU A 22 -16.87 -20.54 19.54
C GLU A 22 -17.24 -21.36 18.30
N HIS A 23 -17.58 -20.68 17.19
CA HIS A 23 -17.89 -21.36 15.93
C HIS A 23 -16.72 -22.20 15.37
N PHE A 24 -15.47 -21.75 15.60
CA PHE A 24 -14.26 -22.43 15.14
C PHE A 24 -13.57 -23.26 16.23
N ASP A 25 -14.21 -23.45 17.40
CA ASP A 25 -13.59 -24.07 18.59
C ASP A 25 -12.23 -23.42 18.95
N ALA A 26 -12.14 -22.11 18.75
CA ALA A 26 -10.95 -21.32 19.00
C ALA A 26 -10.99 -20.69 20.40
N PRO A 27 -9.86 -20.61 21.11
CA PRO A 27 -9.80 -19.94 22.40
C PRO A 27 -9.94 -18.42 22.25
N ASP A 28 -10.36 -17.78 23.33
CA ASP A 28 -10.29 -16.33 23.47
C ASP A 28 -8.87 -15.81 23.18
N PRO A 29 -8.72 -14.67 22.49
CA PRO A 29 -7.42 -14.06 22.27
C PRO A 29 -6.78 -13.63 23.59
N VAL A 30 -5.49 -13.94 23.74
CA VAL A 30 -4.66 -13.51 24.88
C VAL A 30 -3.83 -12.25 24.60
N MET A 31 -3.88 -11.76 23.36
CA MET A 31 -3.20 -10.55 22.91
C MET A 31 -4.23 -9.53 22.41
N CYS A 32 -4.00 -8.26 22.73
CA CYS A 32 -4.83 -7.17 22.20
C CYS A 32 -4.67 -7.07 20.65
N PRO A 33 -5.63 -6.44 19.96
CA PRO A 33 -5.61 -6.29 18.51
C PRO A 33 -4.29 -5.73 17.95
N THR A 34 -3.73 -4.70 18.59
CA THR A 34 -2.47 -4.08 18.16
C THR A 34 -1.28 -5.04 18.25
N CYS A 35 -1.17 -5.81 19.33
CA CYS A 35 -0.10 -6.81 19.45
C CYS A 35 -0.26 -7.95 18.44
N ARG A 36 -1.50 -8.36 18.14
CA ARG A 36 -1.78 -9.33 17.07
C ARG A 36 -1.38 -8.77 15.71
N LEU A 37 -1.66 -7.51 15.41
CA LEU A 37 -1.22 -6.85 14.17
C LEU A 37 0.31 -6.84 14.06
N GLN A 38 1.02 -6.43 15.11
CA GLN A 38 2.50 -6.49 15.11
C GLN A 38 3.04 -7.89 14.85
N HIS A 39 2.40 -8.93 15.40
CA HIS A 39 2.78 -10.32 15.12
C HIS A 39 2.50 -10.75 13.69
N ARG A 40 1.41 -10.26 13.07
CA ARG A 40 1.16 -10.53 11.64
C ARG A 40 2.21 -9.84 10.77
N LEU A 41 2.57 -8.60 11.11
CA LEU A 41 3.49 -7.79 10.32
C LEU A 41 4.96 -8.17 10.51
N CYS A 42 5.34 -8.90 11.56
CA CYS A 42 6.75 -9.22 11.80
C CYS A 42 7.38 -10.14 10.73
N PHE A 43 6.56 -10.79 9.89
CA PHE A 43 7.02 -11.63 8.79
C PHE A 43 6.89 -10.95 7.41
N ARG A 44 6.45 -9.69 7.38
CA ARG A 44 6.21 -8.95 6.14
C ARG A 44 7.32 -7.92 5.92
N ASN A 45 7.99 -8.01 4.77
CA ASN A 45 8.85 -6.95 4.25
C ASN A 45 8.41 -6.62 2.83
N GLU A 46 8.08 -5.35 2.60
CA GLU A 46 7.69 -4.83 1.30
C GLU A 46 8.65 -3.76 0.78
N ARG A 47 9.50 -3.19 1.66
CA ARG A 47 10.13 -1.88 1.42
C ARG A 47 11.64 -1.89 1.50
N THR A 48 12.22 -2.97 2.03
CA THR A 48 13.68 -3.06 2.16
C THR A 48 14.22 -4.13 1.25
N PHE A 49 15.03 -3.69 0.29
CA PHE A 49 15.71 -4.52 -0.68
C PHE A 49 17.16 -4.72 -0.28
N TYR A 50 17.61 -5.96 -0.36
CA TYR A 50 18.97 -6.36 -0.05
C TYR A 50 19.62 -6.92 -1.30
N LYS A 51 20.87 -6.55 -1.53
CA LYS A 51 21.74 -7.31 -2.43
C LYS A 51 22.06 -8.64 -1.75
N ARG A 52 21.84 -9.75 -2.45
CA ARG A 52 22.12 -11.10 -1.96
C ARG A 52 22.70 -11.94 -3.09
N THR A 53 23.13 -13.13 -2.73
CA THR A 53 23.43 -14.21 -3.65
C THR A 53 22.35 -15.29 -3.53
N SER A 54 21.88 -15.85 -4.65
CA SER A 54 20.96 -16.99 -4.63
C SER A 54 21.60 -18.17 -3.91
N SER A 55 20.84 -18.81 -3.02
CA SER A 55 21.25 -20.04 -2.36
C SER A 55 21.24 -21.26 -3.29
N LEU A 56 20.64 -21.16 -4.48
CA LEU A 56 20.60 -22.25 -5.46
C LEU A 56 21.73 -22.13 -6.49
N SER A 57 21.77 -21.05 -7.28
CA SER A 57 22.80 -20.90 -8.32
C SER A 57 24.10 -20.26 -7.85
N GLY A 58 24.09 -19.46 -6.78
CA GLY A 58 25.22 -18.62 -6.42
C GLY A 58 25.29 -17.29 -7.20
N ASP A 59 24.27 -16.96 -7.99
CA ASP A 59 24.22 -15.71 -8.75
C ASP A 59 23.79 -14.51 -7.90
N PRO A 60 24.25 -13.29 -8.21
CA PRO A 60 23.79 -12.08 -7.52
C PRO A 60 22.31 -11.80 -7.84
N MET A 61 21.55 -11.41 -6.81
CA MET A 61 20.13 -11.08 -6.92
C MET A 61 19.74 -9.97 -5.94
N ILE A 62 18.52 -9.45 -6.11
CA ILE A 62 17.85 -8.61 -5.12
C ILE A 62 16.83 -9.45 -4.36
N SER A 63 16.65 -9.16 -3.07
CA SER A 63 15.74 -9.90 -2.20
C SER A 63 15.14 -9.01 -1.11
N ILE A 64 13.97 -9.39 -0.57
CA ILE A 64 13.43 -8.83 0.67
C ILE A 64 14.04 -9.43 1.95
N TYR A 65 15.00 -10.35 1.82
CA TYR A 65 15.66 -11.03 2.92
C TYR A 65 17.14 -10.62 3.02
N ASP A 66 17.55 -10.10 4.18
CA ASP A 66 18.94 -9.76 4.49
C ASP A 66 19.80 -11.02 4.72
N GLU A 67 21.14 -10.89 4.61
CA GLU A 67 22.09 -12.02 4.68
C GLU A 67 21.94 -12.92 5.93
N ASN A 68 21.38 -12.43 7.04
CA ASN A 68 21.14 -13.22 8.26
C ASN A 68 19.91 -14.12 8.19
N CYS A 69 19.08 -14.00 7.15
CA CYS A 69 17.98 -14.93 6.90
C CYS A 69 18.53 -16.36 6.83
N LYS A 70 18.05 -17.22 7.72
CA LYS A 70 18.48 -18.61 7.84
C LYS A 70 17.97 -19.49 6.70
N SER A 71 16.76 -19.21 6.22
CA SER A 71 16.18 -19.93 5.09
C SER A 71 17.02 -19.69 3.82
N PRO A 72 17.25 -20.72 2.98
CA PRO A 72 17.72 -20.52 1.62
C PRO A 72 16.82 -19.52 0.90
N VAL A 73 17.40 -18.68 0.05
CA VAL A 73 16.63 -17.71 -0.74
C VAL A 73 16.98 -17.88 -2.20
N TYR A 74 15.96 -18.07 -3.04
CA TYR A 74 16.11 -18.29 -4.47
C TYR A 74 15.68 -17.06 -5.26
N SER A 75 16.23 -16.88 -6.46
CA SER A 75 15.72 -15.89 -7.39
C SER A 75 14.29 -16.24 -7.83
N ARG A 76 13.59 -15.28 -8.41
CA ARG A 76 12.25 -15.48 -8.94
C ARG A 76 12.24 -16.53 -10.06
N GLU A 77 13.21 -16.48 -10.97
CA GLU A 77 13.35 -17.40 -12.10
C GLU A 77 13.61 -18.83 -11.61
N GLU A 78 14.42 -18.98 -10.55
CA GLU A 78 14.70 -20.26 -9.92
C GLU A 78 13.49 -20.81 -9.17
N TRP A 79 12.79 -19.95 -8.44
CA TRP A 79 11.60 -20.33 -7.68
C TRP A 79 10.51 -20.94 -8.57
N TRP A 80 10.28 -20.35 -9.75
CA TRP A 80 9.29 -20.82 -10.73
C TRP A 80 9.85 -21.81 -11.75
N GLY A 81 11.11 -22.24 -11.60
CA GLY A 81 11.74 -23.21 -12.48
C GLY A 81 11.71 -24.63 -11.91
N ASP A 82 12.12 -25.60 -12.73
CA ASP A 82 12.07 -27.03 -12.38
C ASP A 82 13.31 -27.53 -11.60
N LYS A 83 14.10 -26.62 -11.03
CA LYS A 83 15.38 -26.95 -10.37
C LYS A 83 15.27 -27.28 -8.88
N TRP A 84 14.08 -27.15 -8.29
CA TRP A 84 13.80 -27.49 -6.91
C TRP A 84 12.34 -27.95 -6.76
N ASP A 85 12.05 -28.76 -5.75
CA ASP A 85 10.68 -29.14 -5.38
C ASP A 85 10.48 -28.88 -3.88
N GLY A 86 9.38 -28.23 -3.52
CA GLY A 86 9.02 -28.00 -2.12
C GLY A 86 8.78 -29.30 -1.34
N LEU A 87 8.41 -30.38 -2.03
CA LEU A 87 8.20 -31.69 -1.41
C LEU A 87 9.50 -32.37 -0.97
N ASP A 88 10.65 -31.99 -1.54
CA ASP A 88 11.97 -32.53 -1.14
C ASP A 88 12.33 -32.20 0.32
N HIS A 89 11.68 -31.19 0.90
CA HIS A 89 11.86 -30.78 2.30
C HIS A 89 10.89 -31.46 3.27
N GLY A 90 10.02 -32.33 2.75
CA GLY A 90 9.08 -33.14 3.53
C GLY A 90 9.81 -34.06 4.50
N ARG A 91 9.31 -34.14 5.73
CA ARG A 91 9.88 -34.99 6.79
C ARG A 91 8.76 -35.52 7.69
N ASP A 92 8.97 -36.70 8.26
CA ASP A 92 8.05 -37.26 9.26
C ASP A 92 8.07 -36.42 10.54
N PHE A 93 6.92 -36.37 11.23
CA PHE A 93 6.81 -35.67 12.51
C PHE A 93 7.31 -36.55 13.66
N ASP A 94 8.23 -36.02 14.46
CA ASP A 94 8.75 -36.68 15.66
C ASP A 94 7.93 -36.27 16.90
N PHE A 95 7.17 -37.22 17.46
CA PHE A 95 6.32 -36.98 18.63
C PHE A 95 7.09 -36.86 19.95
N ASP A 96 8.39 -37.21 19.98
CA ASP A 96 9.24 -37.08 21.16
C ASP A 96 9.88 -35.67 21.27
N ARG A 97 9.70 -34.82 20.26
CA ARG A 97 10.24 -33.46 20.18
C ARG A 97 9.14 -32.41 20.17
N SER A 98 9.48 -31.18 20.55
CA SER A 98 8.51 -30.08 20.50
C SER A 98 8.17 -29.72 19.04
N PHE A 99 6.90 -29.35 18.79
CA PHE A 99 6.45 -28.92 17.47
C PHE A 99 7.23 -27.70 16.98
N PHE A 100 7.42 -26.69 17.83
CA PHE A 100 8.02 -25.42 17.40
C PHE A 100 9.50 -25.54 17.03
N GLU A 101 10.25 -26.45 17.65
CA GLU A 101 11.64 -26.73 17.24
C GLU A 101 11.68 -27.35 15.85
N GLN A 102 10.89 -28.41 15.62
CA GLN A 102 10.80 -29.09 14.33
C GLN A 102 10.27 -28.16 13.22
N PHE A 103 9.28 -27.32 13.55
CA PHE A 103 8.73 -26.34 12.63
C PHE A 103 9.76 -25.25 12.30
N GLN A 104 10.53 -24.77 13.29
CA GLN A 104 11.58 -23.79 13.05
C GLN A 104 12.71 -24.35 12.19
N GLU A 105 13.08 -25.62 12.37
CA GLU A 105 14.00 -26.35 11.49
C GLU A 105 13.45 -26.40 10.07
N LEU A 106 12.19 -26.81 9.90
CA LEU A 106 11.53 -26.83 8.60
C LEU A 106 11.52 -25.47 7.92
N VAL A 107 11.14 -24.42 8.64
CA VAL A 107 11.14 -23.04 8.14
C VAL A 107 12.54 -22.58 7.73
N ASN A 108 13.60 -23.02 8.41
CA ASN A 108 14.98 -22.68 8.08
C ASN A 108 15.52 -23.50 6.91
N ASP A 109 14.99 -24.69 6.65
CA ASP A 109 15.45 -25.54 5.55
C ASP A 109 14.72 -25.25 4.24
N VAL A 110 13.44 -24.88 4.31
CA VAL A 110 12.60 -24.62 3.13
C VAL A 110 13.00 -23.28 2.48
N PRO A 111 13.29 -23.26 1.17
CA PRO A 111 13.64 -22.04 0.46
C PRO A 111 12.54 -20.99 0.46
N ARG A 112 12.93 -19.74 0.26
CA ARG A 112 12.02 -18.58 0.08
C ARG A 112 12.31 -17.90 -1.24
N ILE A 113 11.26 -17.39 -1.89
CA ILE A 113 11.40 -16.53 -3.06
C ILE A 113 11.97 -15.16 -2.67
N GLY A 114 13.03 -14.72 -3.36
CA GLY A 114 13.69 -13.44 -3.05
C GLY A 114 12.81 -12.22 -3.30
N LEU A 115 12.13 -12.19 -4.46
CA LEU A 115 11.13 -11.19 -4.80
C LEU A 115 9.88 -11.87 -5.37
N PHE A 116 8.73 -11.51 -4.82
CA PHE A 116 7.44 -11.97 -5.31
C PHE A 116 6.95 -11.05 -6.43
N ASN A 117 7.24 -11.44 -7.67
CA ASN A 117 6.92 -10.66 -8.86
C ASN A 117 6.43 -11.62 -9.95
N VAL A 118 5.21 -11.44 -10.40
CA VAL A 118 4.50 -12.36 -11.29
C VAL A 118 4.37 -11.73 -12.66
N ASN A 119 4.76 -12.47 -13.70
CA ASN A 119 4.75 -12.04 -15.11
C ASN A 119 5.36 -10.65 -15.39
N PRO A 120 6.56 -10.33 -14.87
CA PRO A 120 7.18 -9.04 -15.17
C PRO A 120 7.60 -8.97 -16.65
N PHE A 121 7.35 -7.84 -17.30
CA PHE A 121 7.97 -7.46 -18.56
C PHE A 121 8.91 -6.28 -18.29
N ASN A 122 10.23 -6.49 -18.34
CA ASN A 122 11.21 -5.44 -18.03
C ASN A 122 10.94 -4.75 -16.67
N SER A 123 10.61 -5.54 -15.64
CA SER A 123 10.14 -5.05 -14.33
C SER A 123 10.75 -5.80 -13.15
N ASP A 124 11.99 -6.24 -13.27
CA ASP A 124 12.61 -7.23 -12.36
C ASP A 124 12.82 -6.74 -10.92
N PHE A 125 12.80 -5.43 -10.70
CA PHE A 125 13.05 -4.79 -9.39
C PHE A 125 11.76 -4.46 -8.62
N CYS A 126 10.64 -5.09 -8.97
CA CYS A 126 9.37 -4.90 -8.29
C CYS A 126 9.11 -6.01 -7.26
N GLN A 127 8.30 -5.70 -6.24
CA GLN A 127 7.98 -6.62 -5.14
C GLN A 127 6.49 -6.63 -4.83
N GLN A 128 5.92 -7.81 -4.55
CA GLN A 128 4.46 -8.01 -4.46
C GLN A 128 3.78 -7.42 -5.70
N ALA A 129 4.30 -7.79 -6.88
CA ALA A 129 3.99 -7.16 -8.14
C ALA A 129 3.41 -8.17 -9.13
N TYR A 130 2.43 -7.76 -9.93
CA TYR A 130 1.67 -8.64 -10.85
C TYR A 130 1.42 -7.97 -12.21
N ASP A 131 1.81 -8.65 -13.28
CA ASP A 131 1.50 -8.26 -14.67
C ASP A 131 1.93 -6.81 -15.01
N ASN A 132 3.15 -6.44 -14.65
CA ASN A 132 3.68 -5.08 -14.84
C ASN A 132 4.69 -5.01 -16.00
N LYS A 133 4.73 -3.84 -16.65
CA LYS A 133 5.59 -3.57 -17.79
C LYS A 133 6.43 -2.32 -17.59
N ASN A 134 7.74 -2.42 -17.82
CA ASN A 134 8.68 -1.30 -17.69
C ASN A 134 8.63 -0.60 -16.31
N CYS A 135 8.34 -1.34 -15.24
CA CYS A 135 8.23 -0.80 -13.90
C CYS A 135 9.54 -0.94 -13.11
N TYR A 136 9.87 0.09 -12.33
CA TYR A 136 11.10 0.11 -11.54
C TYR A 136 10.87 0.50 -10.08
N MET A 137 11.34 -0.34 -9.16
CA MET A 137 11.23 -0.14 -7.71
C MET A 137 9.77 0.11 -7.25
N CYS A 138 8.82 -0.57 -7.89
CA CYS A 138 7.42 -0.53 -7.50
C CYS A 138 7.09 -1.67 -6.53
N VAL A 139 6.25 -1.40 -5.54
CA VAL A 139 5.90 -2.36 -4.48
C VAL A 139 4.40 -2.45 -4.28
N VAL A 140 3.84 -3.66 -4.20
CA VAL A 140 2.38 -3.86 -4.07
C VAL A 140 1.65 -3.20 -5.24
N VAL A 141 1.92 -3.67 -6.46
CA VAL A 141 1.36 -3.10 -7.70
C VAL A 141 0.88 -4.16 -8.67
N GLU A 142 -0.25 -3.88 -9.34
CA GLU A 142 -0.82 -4.75 -10.36
C GLU A 142 -1.18 -3.96 -11.63
N LYS A 143 -0.83 -4.52 -12.80
CA LYS A 143 -1.21 -3.97 -14.13
C LYS A 143 -0.76 -2.52 -14.32
N CYS A 144 0.51 -2.25 -14.02
CA CYS A 144 1.12 -0.95 -14.22
C CYS A 144 2.11 -0.97 -15.39
N ASP A 145 2.06 0.07 -16.21
CA ASP A 145 2.93 0.27 -17.37
C ASP A 145 3.76 1.56 -17.19
N ASP A 146 5.07 1.47 -17.42
CA ASP A 146 5.98 2.63 -17.45
C ASP A 146 6.00 3.46 -16.15
N CYS A 147 5.84 2.79 -15.00
CA CYS A 147 5.78 3.43 -13.67
C CYS A 147 7.05 3.22 -12.83
N MET A 148 7.44 4.21 -12.01
CA MET A 148 8.61 4.08 -11.12
C MET A 148 8.36 4.60 -9.71
N TYR A 149 8.94 3.93 -8.71
CA TYR A 149 8.85 4.30 -7.29
C TYR A 149 7.40 4.42 -6.79
N VAL A 150 6.53 3.55 -7.30
CA VAL A 150 5.11 3.52 -6.91
C VAL A 150 4.85 2.45 -5.86
N SER A 151 3.94 2.72 -4.92
CA SER A 151 3.53 1.73 -3.91
C SER A 151 2.01 1.58 -3.78
N HIS A 152 1.54 0.38 -3.45
CA HIS A 152 0.12 0.09 -3.14
C HIS A 152 -0.85 0.64 -4.20
N SER A 153 -0.56 0.41 -5.49
CA SER A 153 -1.30 1.05 -6.57
C SER A 153 -1.54 0.12 -7.75
N ASN A 154 -2.69 0.28 -8.42
CA ASN A 154 -3.11 -0.64 -9.48
C ASN A 154 -3.62 0.10 -10.72
N GLY A 155 -3.39 -0.48 -11.90
CA GLY A 155 -3.91 0.05 -13.17
C GLY A 155 -3.31 1.39 -13.55
N LEU A 156 -1.98 1.53 -13.46
CA LEU A 156 -1.30 2.81 -13.73
C LEU A 156 -0.60 2.86 -15.08
N THR A 157 -0.45 4.06 -15.62
CA THR A 157 0.38 4.32 -16.80
C THR A 157 1.19 5.61 -16.61
N ASP A 158 2.49 5.56 -16.87
CA ASP A 158 3.38 6.74 -16.79
C ASP A 158 3.30 7.48 -15.44
N CYS A 159 3.32 6.74 -14.32
CA CYS A 159 3.20 7.30 -12.96
C CYS A 159 4.48 7.16 -12.13
N PHE A 160 4.82 8.20 -11.37
CA PHE A 160 6.10 8.32 -10.68
C PHE A 160 5.93 8.82 -9.23
N ASP A 161 6.76 8.32 -8.32
CA ASP A 161 6.84 8.76 -6.91
C ASP A 161 5.46 8.86 -6.21
N SER A 162 4.58 7.87 -6.44
CA SER A 162 3.18 7.94 -6.02
C SER A 162 2.77 6.74 -5.16
N SER A 163 1.71 6.87 -4.37
CA SER A 163 1.23 5.79 -3.49
C SER A 163 -0.30 5.77 -3.39
N PHE A 164 -0.90 4.59 -3.28
CA PHE A 164 -2.35 4.42 -3.17
C PHE A 164 -3.14 5.02 -4.35
N LEU A 165 -2.65 4.79 -5.58
CA LEU A 165 -3.31 5.21 -6.82
C LEU A 165 -4.10 4.07 -7.47
N HIS A 166 -5.23 4.41 -8.09
CA HIS A 166 -6.05 3.46 -8.83
C HIS A 166 -6.52 4.05 -10.17
N ASP A 167 -6.24 3.36 -11.27
CA ASP A 167 -6.65 3.77 -12.63
C ASP A 167 -6.15 5.19 -13.00
N CYS A 168 -4.86 5.49 -12.79
CA CYS A 168 -4.30 6.82 -13.03
C CYS A 168 -3.24 6.82 -14.14
N GLU A 169 -3.15 7.95 -14.84
CA GLU A 169 -2.22 8.15 -15.96
C GLU A 169 -1.49 9.50 -15.85
N LEU A 170 -0.21 9.54 -16.21
CA LEU A 170 0.61 10.75 -16.22
C LEU A 170 0.62 11.49 -14.86
N CYS A 171 0.84 10.76 -13.76
CA CYS A 171 0.81 11.31 -12.41
C CYS A 171 2.18 11.34 -11.73
N TYR A 172 2.44 12.39 -10.96
CA TYR A 172 3.67 12.57 -10.19
C TYR A 172 3.37 13.01 -8.75
N GLU A 173 4.01 12.39 -7.75
CA GLU A 173 3.84 12.74 -6.33
C GLU A 173 2.36 12.76 -5.87
N CYS A 174 1.57 11.81 -6.34
CA CYS A 174 0.15 11.73 -5.96
C CYS A 174 -0.08 10.67 -4.87
N LEU A 175 -1.10 10.91 -4.04
CA LEU A 175 -1.45 10.07 -2.90
C LEU A 175 -2.97 9.82 -2.81
N ASP A 176 -3.36 8.61 -2.43
CA ASP A 176 -4.75 8.23 -2.11
C ASP A 176 -5.78 8.66 -3.15
N SER A 177 -5.50 8.42 -4.43
CA SER A 177 -6.26 9.03 -5.52
C SER A 177 -6.71 8.01 -6.55
N ASN A 178 -7.81 8.31 -7.24
CA ASN A 178 -8.32 7.44 -8.30
C ASN A 178 -8.73 8.20 -9.56
N LYS A 179 -8.56 7.57 -10.71
CA LYS A 179 -9.00 8.12 -12.01
C LYS A 179 -8.47 9.54 -12.24
N LEU A 180 -7.16 9.68 -12.04
CA LEU A 180 -6.44 10.92 -12.31
C LEU A 180 -5.75 10.88 -13.67
N TYR A 181 -5.67 12.04 -14.33
CA TYR A 181 -4.94 12.22 -15.57
C TYR A 181 -4.12 13.51 -15.53
N GLY A 182 -2.80 13.42 -15.70
CA GLY A 182 -1.94 14.61 -15.79
C GLY A 182 -1.84 15.40 -14.48
N CYS A 183 -1.82 14.71 -13.35
CA CYS A 183 -1.87 15.34 -12.01
C CYS A 183 -0.52 15.34 -11.31
N VAL A 184 -0.23 16.39 -10.55
CA VAL A 184 1.02 16.56 -9.81
C VAL A 184 0.78 16.97 -8.37
N GLY A 185 1.39 16.28 -7.40
CA GLY A 185 1.35 16.66 -5.99
C GLY A 185 -0.06 16.61 -5.38
N CYS A 186 -0.94 15.77 -5.91
CA CYS A 186 -2.35 15.74 -5.51
C CYS A 186 -2.62 14.66 -4.47
N GLN A 187 -3.47 14.96 -3.50
CA GLN A 187 -3.85 14.01 -2.46
C GLN A 187 -5.36 13.90 -2.34
N SER A 188 -5.84 12.67 -2.19
CA SER A 188 -7.27 12.37 -2.00
C SER A 188 -8.15 12.93 -3.12
N CYS A 189 -7.64 12.95 -4.35
CA CYS A 189 -8.34 13.49 -5.52
C CYS A 189 -8.95 12.36 -6.35
N GLN A 190 -10.09 12.64 -6.96
CA GLN A 190 -10.87 11.61 -7.67
C GLN A 190 -11.45 12.12 -8.99
N ASN A 191 -11.45 11.28 -10.02
CA ASN A 191 -12.10 11.57 -11.31
C ASN A 191 -11.73 12.96 -11.86
N SER A 192 -10.44 13.30 -11.89
CA SER A 192 -9.97 14.66 -12.13
C SER A 192 -8.80 14.69 -13.10
N SER A 193 -8.58 15.82 -13.76
CA SER A 193 -7.45 16.00 -14.67
C SER A 193 -6.74 17.33 -14.48
N ASP A 194 -5.47 17.39 -14.88
CA ASP A 194 -4.69 18.63 -14.94
C ASP A 194 -4.71 19.39 -13.60
N LEU A 195 -4.51 18.64 -12.52
CA LEU A 195 -4.47 19.15 -11.16
C LEU A 195 -3.02 19.34 -10.72
N ILE A 196 -2.77 20.45 -10.02
CA ILE A 196 -1.46 20.74 -9.45
C ILE A 196 -1.65 21.09 -7.98
N TYR A 197 -1.05 20.31 -7.08
CA TYR A 197 -1.11 20.51 -5.63
C TYR A 197 -2.54 20.70 -5.09
N CYS A 198 -3.45 19.82 -5.50
CA CYS A 198 -4.83 19.85 -5.04
C CYS A 198 -5.07 18.79 -3.96
N TYR A 199 -5.97 19.11 -3.03
CA TYR A 199 -6.34 18.25 -1.91
C TYR A 199 -7.85 18.01 -1.90
N ASP A 200 -8.30 16.77 -1.71
CA ASP A 200 -9.72 16.43 -1.63
C ASP A 200 -10.55 17.08 -2.76
N CYS A 201 -10.16 16.88 -4.03
CA CYS A 201 -10.87 17.42 -5.18
C CYS A 201 -11.51 16.31 -6.01
N ILE A 202 -12.79 16.45 -6.37
CA ILE A 202 -13.54 15.41 -7.11
C ILE A 202 -14.18 16.00 -8.36
N GLY A 203 -13.95 15.41 -9.53
CA GLY A 203 -14.52 15.91 -10.78
C GLY A 203 -13.92 17.24 -11.23
N CYS A 204 -12.68 17.54 -10.84
CA CYS A 204 -12.06 18.84 -11.10
C CYS A 204 -11.13 18.78 -12.32
N GLN A 205 -11.00 19.90 -13.03
CA GLN A 205 -10.14 20.02 -14.19
C GLN A 205 -9.41 21.35 -14.19
N ASN A 206 -8.12 21.37 -14.54
CA ASN A 206 -7.36 22.63 -14.62
C ASN A 206 -7.45 23.43 -13.30
N CYS A 207 -6.99 22.82 -12.21
CA CYS A 207 -6.97 23.46 -10.91
C CYS A 207 -5.58 23.46 -10.29
N VAL A 208 -5.24 24.54 -9.60
CA VAL A 208 -3.96 24.67 -8.89
C VAL A 208 -4.21 25.06 -7.44
N GLY A 209 -3.62 24.33 -6.50
CA GLY A 209 -3.67 24.73 -5.10
C GLY A 209 -5.07 24.71 -4.49
N CYS A 210 -5.94 23.87 -5.02
CA CYS A 210 -7.34 23.87 -4.63
C CYS A 210 -7.63 22.78 -3.61
N TYR A 211 -8.60 23.03 -2.74
CA TYR A 211 -9.03 22.10 -1.70
C TYR A 211 -10.56 21.96 -1.67
N GLY A 212 -11.06 20.74 -1.50
CA GLY A 212 -12.49 20.49 -1.27
C GLY A 212 -13.40 20.79 -2.47
N LEU A 213 -12.84 21.03 -3.66
CA LEU A 213 -13.64 21.39 -4.83
C LEU A 213 -14.36 20.16 -5.41
N ARG A 214 -15.56 20.40 -5.94
CA ARG A 214 -16.40 19.38 -6.59
C ARG A 214 -16.90 19.90 -7.94
N ASN A 215 -16.61 19.19 -9.03
CA ASN A 215 -17.09 19.51 -10.37
C ASN A 215 -16.74 20.95 -10.80
N LYS A 216 -15.48 21.36 -10.62
CA LYS A 216 -14.99 22.72 -10.91
C LYS A 216 -13.87 22.69 -11.93
N GLN A 217 -13.73 23.81 -12.65
CA GLN A 217 -12.67 24.00 -13.62
C GLN A 217 -12.14 25.42 -13.64
N TYR A 218 -10.85 25.57 -13.93
CA TYR A 218 -10.12 26.84 -13.98
C TYR A 218 -10.09 27.57 -12.64
N TYR A 219 -9.69 26.83 -11.59
CA TYR A 219 -9.53 27.40 -10.25
C TYR A 219 -8.06 27.48 -9.85
N ILE A 220 -7.69 28.57 -9.19
CA ILE A 220 -6.38 28.73 -8.58
C ILE A 220 -6.62 29.20 -7.15
N MET A 221 -6.12 28.46 -6.15
CA MET A 221 -6.33 28.77 -4.73
C MET A 221 -7.81 28.92 -4.34
N ASN A 222 -8.66 28.01 -4.83
CA ASN A 222 -10.13 28.05 -4.69
C ASN A 222 -10.84 29.28 -5.30
N GLU A 223 -10.15 30.11 -6.08
CA GLU A 223 -10.76 31.21 -6.84
C GLU A 223 -10.99 30.84 -8.30
N LYS A 224 -12.16 31.21 -8.83
CA LYS A 224 -12.54 30.94 -10.23
C LYS A 224 -11.89 31.95 -11.17
N TYR A 225 -11.37 31.46 -12.29
CA TYR A 225 -10.88 32.28 -13.40
C TYR A 225 -11.61 31.93 -14.70
N SER A 226 -11.57 32.85 -15.67
CA SER A 226 -11.82 32.47 -17.05
C SER A 226 -10.68 31.61 -17.59
N GLU A 227 -10.94 30.80 -18.61
CA GLU A 227 -9.92 29.95 -19.24
C GLU A 227 -8.69 30.75 -19.70
N GLU A 228 -8.91 31.91 -20.32
CA GLU A 228 -7.84 32.79 -20.80
C GLU A 228 -6.99 33.37 -19.68
N GLU A 229 -7.62 33.75 -18.56
CA GLU A 229 -6.91 34.24 -17.38
C GLU A 229 -6.15 33.13 -16.67
N TYR A 230 -6.76 31.95 -16.57
CA TYR A 230 -6.11 30.76 -16.01
C TYR A 230 -4.83 30.44 -16.78
N LYS A 231 -4.92 30.30 -18.11
CA LYS A 231 -3.75 30.04 -18.97
C LYS A 231 -2.66 31.09 -18.81
N LYS A 232 -3.01 32.36 -18.64
CA LYS A 232 -2.04 33.43 -18.36
C LYS A 232 -1.37 33.25 -17.00
N LYS A 233 -2.14 32.95 -15.95
CA LYS A 233 -1.61 32.73 -14.59
C LYS A 233 -0.72 31.50 -14.50
N ILE A 234 -1.07 30.39 -15.15
CA ILE A 234 -0.23 29.19 -15.18
C ILE A 234 1.15 29.47 -15.78
N LYS A 235 1.22 30.25 -16.86
CA LYS A 235 2.51 30.64 -17.45
C LYS A 235 3.38 31.46 -16.50
N VAL A 236 2.78 32.22 -15.59
CA VAL A 236 3.51 33.02 -14.59
C VAL A 236 4.10 32.14 -13.48
N LEU A 237 3.52 30.98 -13.18
CA LEU A 237 4.04 30.06 -12.17
C LEU A 237 5.37 29.43 -12.58
N GLU A 238 5.64 29.29 -13.88
CA GLU A 238 6.87 28.72 -14.45
C GLU A 238 7.27 27.38 -13.80
N LEU A 239 6.30 26.49 -13.60
CA LEU A 239 6.52 25.19 -12.94
C LEU A 239 7.47 24.25 -13.71
N ASN A 240 7.82 24.59 -14.95
CA ASN A 240 8.88 23.95 -15.72
C ASN A 240 10.30 24.28 -15.21
N LYS A 241 10.46 25.25 -14.29
CA LYS A 241 11.73 25.53 -13.62
C LYS A 241 11.77 24.80 -12.28
N TYR A 242 12.79 23.95 -12.10
CA TYR A 242 12.94 23.14 -10.88
C TYR A 242 12.84 23.96 -9.57
N SER A 243 13.50 25.12 -9.50
CA SER A 243 13.42 25.98 -8.30
C SER A 243 12.02 26.53 -8.03
N LYS A 244 11.23 26.79 -9.07
CA LYS A 244 9.84 27.26 -8.94
C LYS A 244 8.92 26.11 -8.54
N PHE A 245 9.15 24.92 -9.10
CA PHE A 245 8.47 23.69 -8.70
C PHE A 245 8.64 23.42 -7.20
N LEU A 246 9.88 23.41 -6.70
CA LEU A 246 10.17 23.18 -5.27
C LEU A 246 9.52 24.23 -4.35
N ASN A 247 9.56 25.50 -4.74
CA ASN A 247 8.92 26.56 -3.95
C ASN A 247 7.40 26.39 -3.89
N CYS A 248 6.77 25.97 -5.00
CA CYS A 248 5.34 25.68 -5.02
C CYS A 248 5.03 24.47 -4.15
N HIS A 249 5.81 23.38 -4.27
CA HIS A 249 5.68 22.20 -3.41
C HIS A 249 5.65 22.60 -1.92
N ALA A 250 6.69 23.30 -1.47
CA ALA A 250 6.81 23.72 -0.07
C ALA A 250 5.65 24.63 0.38
N TYR A 251 5.20 25.52 -0.50
CA TYR A 251 4.05 26.38 -0.23
C TYR A 251 2.76 25.55 -0.05
N PHE A 252 2.51 24.59 -0.93
CA PHE A 252 1.29 23.80 -0.92
C PHE A 252 1.24 22.76 0.20
N VAL A 253 2.36 22.15 0.55
CA VAL A 253 2.47 21.32 1.75
C VAL A 253 2.01 22.12 2.97
N LYS A 254 2.55 23.32 3.16
CA LYS A 254 2.15 24.19 4.27
C LYS A 254 0.68 24.60 4.18
N LEU A 255 0.20 24.97 3.00
CA LEU A 255 -1.20 25.36 2.81
C LEU A 255 -2.15 24.23 3.22
N SER A 256 -1.80 22.98 2.87
CA SER A 256 -2.62 21.81 3.16
C SER A 256 -2.86 21.67 4.66
N GLU A 257 -1.84 21.89 5.50
CA GLU A 257 -1.95 21.83 6.98
C GLU A 257 -2.91 22.87 7.56
N GLU A 258 -3.15 23.97 6.84
CA GLU A 258 -4.04 25.05 7.27
C GLU A 258 -5.48 24.85 6.79
N GLN A 259 -5.75 23.88 5.91
CA GLN A 259 -7.08 23.65 5.35
C GLN A 259 -7.92 22.70 6.22
N PRO A 260 -9.26 22.75 6.10
CA PRO A 260 -10.12 21.75 6.72
C PRO A 260 -9.82 20.35 6.16
N HIS A 261 -9.54 19.40 7.07
CA HIS A 261 -9.41 17.99 6.76
C HIS A 261 -10.64 17.22 7.20
N ARG A 262 -10.98 16.16 6.46
CA ARG A 262 -12.00 15.22 6.92
C ARG A 262 -11.49 14.50 8.16
N ALA A 263 -12.38 14.23 9.11
CA ALA A 263 -12.05 13.42 10.28
C ALA A 263 -11.85 11.94 9.92
N ASP A 264 -12.54 11.49 8.87
CA ASP A 264 -12.41 10.17 8.27
C ASP A 264 -12.78 10.21 6.77
N TRP A 265 -12.33 9.19 6.05
CA TRP A 265 -12.60 8.92 4.64
C TRP A 265 -13.70 7.89 4.42
N ASN A 266 -14.50 7.61 5.46
CA ASN A 266 -15.53 6.59 5.38
C ASN A 266 -16.65 7.02 4.40
N LEU A 267 -17.16 6.05 3.65
CA LEU A 267 -18.21 6.23 2.66
C LEU A 267 -19.20 5.07 2.77
N ASN A 268 -20.48 5.37 2.98
CA ASN A 268 -21.52 4.35 3.19
C ASN A 268 -21.12 3.35 4.30
N ALA A 269 -20.66 3.87 5.44
CA ALA A 269 -20.22 3.06 6.57
C ALA A 269 -21.26 3.13 7.71
N ASP A 270 -21.98 2.03 7.94
CA ASP A 270 -23.02 1.93 8.98
C ASP A 270 -22.48 1.23 10.23
N ASN A 271 -22.51 1.92 11.37
CA ASN A 271 -21.99 1.42 12.64
C ASN A 271 -20.52 0.93 12.56
N CYS A 272 -19.66 1.73 11.93
CA CYS A 272 -18.25 1.40 11.73
C CYS A 272 -17.31 2.29 12.55
N THR A 273 -16.12 1.78 12.87
CA THR A 273 -15.00 2.57 13.39
C THR A 273 -13.71 2.23 12.65
N GLY A 274 -12.83 3.22 12.49
CA GLY A 274 -11.66 3.12 11.63
C GLY A 274 -11.69 4.19 10.54
N ASP A 275 -10.90 3.99 9.49
CA ASP A 275 -10.76 4.96 8.40
C ASP A 275 -10.70 4.27 7.03
N TYR A 276 -10.98 5.01 5.96
CA TYR A 276 -11.05 4.49 4.58
C TYR A 276 -11.99 3.27 4.45
N LEU A 277 -13.14 3.30 5.12
CA LEU A 277 -14.15 2.25 5.07
C LEU A 277 -15.22 2.57 4.02
N ILE A 278 -15.31 1.75 2.97
CA ILE A 278 -16.24 1.96 1.85
C ILE A 278 -17.26 0.83 1.76
N ASN A 279 -18.55 1.18 1.81
CA ASN A 279 -19.67 0.22 1.76
C ASN A 279 -19.60 -0.84 2.87
N CYS A 280 -19.22 -0.42 4.07
CA CYS A 280 -19.01 -1.31 5.21
C CYS A 280 -20.16 -1.23 6.23
N LYS A 281 -20.41 -2.32 6.94
CA LYS A 281 -21.39 -2.38 8.03
C LYS A 281 -20.84 -3.14 9.23
N ASN A 282 -21.01 -2.59 10.43
CA ASN A 282 -20.55 -3.19 11.68
C ASN A 282 -19.03 -3.52 11.68
N ALA A 283 -18.22 -2.73 10.96
CA ALA A 283 -16.77 -2.91 10.88
C ALA A 283 -16.07 -2.14 12.01
N ARG A 284 -15.21 -2.79 12.81
CA ARG A 284 -14.58 -2.14 13.97
C ARG A 284 -13.05 -2.10 13.87
N LEU A 285 -12.50 -0.88 13.94
CA LEU A 285 -11.07 -0.58 13.89
C LEU A 285 -10.38 -1.26 12.70
N CYS A 286 -11.02 -1.16 11.53
CA CYS A 286 -10.46 -1.56 10.24
C CYS A 286 -9.93 -0.32 9.50
N PHE A 287 -8.98 -0.51 8.58
CA PHE A 287 -8.39 0.58 7.81
C PHE A 287 -8.26 0.12 6.36
N ASP A 288 -8.49 1.03 5.41
CA ASP A 288 -8.38 0.76 3.96
C ASP A 288 -9.14 -0.52 3.57
N SER A 289 -10.45 -0.51 3.81
CA SER A 289 -11.29 -1.71 3.71
C SER A 289 -12.60 -1.43 2.99
N PHE A 290 -13.03 -2.40 2.19
CA PHE A 290 -14.15 -2.26 1.28
C PHE A 290 -15.12 -3.43 1.51
N GLU A 291 -16.42 -3.16 1.44
CA GLU A 291 -17.48 -4.18 1.42
C GLU A 291 -17.47 -5.14 2.62
N LEU A 292 -17.00 -4.67 3.78
CA LEU A 292 -16.98 -5.47 5.00
C LEU A 292 -18.34 -5.52 5.67
N GLN A 293 -18.71 -6.68 6.18
CA GLN A 293 -19.84 -6.83 7.08
C GLN A 293 -19.44 -7.65 8.31
N ASP A 294 -19.79 -7.17 9.51
CA ASP A 294 -19.62 -7.89 10.77
C ASP A 294 -18.14 -8.29 11.03
N CYS A 295 -17.20 -7.41 10.65
CA CYS A 295 -15.76 -7.63 10.76
C CYS A 295 -15.13 -6.75 11.85
N ALA A 296 -14.01 -7.18 12.42
CA ALA A 296 -13.20 -6.28 13.24
C ALA A 296 -11.72 -6.61 13.20
N TYR A 297 -10.91 -5.56 13.33
CA TYR A 297 -9.46 -5.65 13.34
C TYR A 297 -8.88 -6.32 12.08
N SER A 298 -9.62 -6.23 10.97
CA SER A 298 -9.19 -6.62 9.64
C SER A 298 -8.22 -5.56 9.11
N THR A 299 -7.08 -6.02 8.64
CA THR A 299 -5.94 -5.22 8.17
C THR A 299 -5.26 -5.95 7.04
#